data_AF-A0A3Q3WFE7-F1
#
_entry.id   AF-A0A3Q3WFE7-F1
#
_cell.length_a   1.000
_cell.length_b   1.000
_cell.length_c   1.000
_cell.angle_alpha   90.00
_cell.angle_beta   90.00
_cell.angle_gamma   90.00
#
_symmetry.space_group_name_H-M   'P 1'
#
loop_
_entity.id
_entity.type
_entity.pdbx_description
1 polymer ?
#
loop_
_entity_poly.entity_id
_entity_poly.type
_entity_poly.pdbx_seq_one_letter_code
_entity_poly.pdbx_strand_id
1 'polypeptide(L)'
;MFSSISAACFRNSRLLCRVFAPILSQRNLKAAAVRRILSFSAPASSGFALKPIMDHKLYRPPPEVRGMTSLDKEAFTQTITVPALRVPIGVLNKVVKSLKKSAIQRSGVPRVVQDKEESSDFRLVLLDPHKVTSPASFSEADAEALRSFGVAEELHDYELRLTYDNLRSEEVLEAVLPRGQDVTSAFSRVGHIAHMNLRDHQLQYKNLIGQVIMDKNPGITCVVNKTNIIDSTYRNFKMEVLAGEENMVAKVKENGVTYEFDFSRVYWNPRLSTEHQRVVQLVKRGDIVFDVFAGVGPFAIPAARSGANVSANDLNPESYRWLQHNCKLNKVESKVKTFNLDGRAFIQGPVKQELPALLKGKVGVHVVMNLPALALEFLDAFRGLLYKEPPCEENLPTVHCYCFSKDDSPDTDVVKRASYSLGFPLESRCSVHFVRNVAPNKDMMCVRFSLPKEVLFSSDPEQAEPPPKRQKCEEATDSA
;
A
#
# COMPACT_ATOMS: atom_id res chain seq x y z
N MET A 1 58.36 9.53 -1.11
CA MET A 1 58.08 8.19 -1.67
C MET A 1 56.63 7.84 -1.37
N PHE A 2 55.83 7.63 -2.43
CA PHE A 2 54.41 7.18 -2.51
C PHE A 2 53.36 8.02 -1.74
N SER A 3 52.50 8.87 -2.32
CA SER A 3 51.60 8.89 -3.49
C SER A 3 50.30 8.06 -3.37
N SER A 4 49.15 8.73 -3.22
CA SER A 4 47.85 8.37 -3.84
C SER A 4 46.92 9.60 -3.73
N ILE A 5 46.72 10.34 -4.81
CA ILE A 5 45.71 10.24 -5.89
C ILE A 5 44.35 10.83 -5.49
N SER A 6 44.04 11.88 -6.27
CA SER A 6 42.96 12.83 -6.19
C SER A 6 41.63 12.28 -6.74
N ALA A 7 40.54 12.76 -6.17
CA ALA A 7 39.18 12.62 -6.66
C ALA A 7 38.83 13.78 -7.61
N ALA A 8 38.30 13.48 -8.79
CA ALA A 8 37.36 14.32 -9.53
C ALA A 8 36.93 13.63 -10.84
N CYS A 9 35.64 13.29 -10.96
CA CYS A 9 35.04 12.88 -12.22
C CYS A 9 33.65 13.55 -12.40
N PHE A 10 33.53 14.23 -13.54
CA PHE A 10 32.35 14.62 -14.31
C PHE A 10 31.32 15.63 -13.76
N ARG A 11 31.55 16.90 -14.14
CA ARG A 11 30.51 17.83 -14.60
C ARG A 11 30.28 17.61 -16.11
N ASN A 12 29.02 17.50 -16.55
CA ASN A 12 28.60 18.02 -17.85
C ASN A 12 27.08 18.20 -17.88
N SER A 13 26.66 19.46 -17.77
CA SER A 13 25.31 19.97 -17.97
C SER A 13 25.21 20.55 -19.38
N ARG A 14 24.20 20.15 -20.17
CA ARG A 14 23.75 20.92 -21.33
C ARG A 14 22.23 21.06 -21.33
N LEU A 15 21.83 22.31 -21.20
CA LEU A 15 20.53 22.93 -21.51
C LEU A 15 20.01 22.51 -22.89
N LEU A 16 18.68 22.42 -23.02
CA LEU A 16 17.95 22.90 -24.20
C LEU A 16 16.46 23.10 -23.84
N CYS A 17 16.08 24.36 -23.67
CA CYS A 17 14.71 24.85 -23.76
C CYS A 17 14.28 24.92 -25.23
N ARG A 18 13.06 24.49 -25.56
CA ARG A 18 12.25 25.09 -26.64
C ARG A 18 10.76 25.02 -26.31
N VAL A 19 10.20 26.22 -26.16
CA VAL A 19 8.78 26.58 -26.16
C VAL A 19 8.27 26.60 -27.61
N PHE A 20 7.02 26.22 -27.90
CA PHE A 20 6.07 26.98 -28.74
C PHE A 20 4.65 26.40 -28.69
N ALA A 21 3.69 27.31 -28.63
CA ALA A 21 2.24 27.15 -28.44
C ALA A 21 1.49 26.67 -29.71
N PRO A 22 0.20 26.25 -29.61
CA PRO A 22 -0.65 25.99 -30.77
C PRO A 22 -1.52 27.20 -31.14
N ILE A 23 -1.69 27.44 -32.45
CA ILE A 23 -2.65 28.38 -33.03
C ILE A 23 -3.68 27.59 -33.87
N LEU A 24 -4.94 27.99 -33.73
CA LEU A 24 -6.14 27.51 -34.42
C LEU A 24 -6.03 27.55 -35.97
N SER A 25 -6.75 26.64 -36.63
CA SER A 25 -7.65 27.01 -37.75
C SER A 25 -8.60 25.87 -38.12
N GLN A 26 -9.89 26.20 -38.19
CA GLN A 26 -10.98 25.38 -38.71
C GLN A 26 -10.85 25.15 -40.22
N ARG A 27 -11.35 24.01 -40.72
CA ARG A 27 -12.24 23.98 -41.91
C ARG A 27 -12.93 22.62 -42.10
N ASN A 28 -14.25 22.72 -42.22
CA ASN A 28 -15.21 21.70 -42.66
C ASN A 28 -14.86 21.11 -44.03
N LEU A 29 -15.23 19.85 -44.31
CA LEU A 29 -16.22 19.51 -45.35
C LEU A 29 -16.64 18.02 -45.31
N LYS A 30 -17.88 17.81 -45.77
CA LYS A 30 -18.77 16.65 -45.61
C LYS A 30 -18.65 15.59 -46.73
N ALA A 31 -19.31 14.46 -46.47
CA ALA A 31 -20.02 13.53 -47.38
C ALA A 31 -19.15 12.49 -48.13
N ALA A 32 -19.28 11.19 -47.84
CA ALA A 32 -20.37 10.24 -48.11
C ALA A 32 -20.42 9.74 -49.56
N ALA A 33 -20.11 8.46 -49.79
CA ALA A 33 -20.72 7.64 -50.85
C ALA A 33 -20.46 6.14 -50.62
N VAL A 34 -21.56 5.38 -50.65
CA VAL A 34 -21.72 3.93 -50.55
C VAL A 34 -21.74 3.34 -51.96
N ARG A 35 -21.14 2.16 -52.22
CA ARG A 35 -21.81 1.00 -52.88
C ARG A 35 -20.88 -0.18 -53.27
N ARG A 36 -21.39 -1.37 -52.89
CA ARG A 36 -21.51 -2.66 -53.61
C ARG A 36 -20.28 -3.46 -54.04
N ILE A 37 -20.08 -4.56 -53.30
CA ILE A 37 -20.22 -5.98 -53.67
C ILE A 37 -19.95 -6.33 -55.15
N LEU A 38 -18.93 -7.16 -55.37
CA LEU A 38 -18.92 -8.18 -56.41
C LEU A 38 -18.50 -9.53 -55.81
N SER A 39 -19.36 -10.52 -56.05
CA SER A 39 -19.23 -11.94 -55.74
C SER A 39 -18.48 -12.68 -56.84
N PHE A 40 -17.61 -13.62 -56.48
CA PHE A 40 -17.15 -14.70 -57.37
C PHE A 40 -17.03 -16.02 -56.57
N SER A 41 -17.61 -17.09 -57.12
CA SER A 41 -17.54 -18.49 -56.69
C SER A 41 -16.66 -19.26 -57.69
N ALA A 42 -15.62 -20.03 -57.32
CA ALA A 42 -15.58 -21.49 -57.03
C ALA A 42 -14.19 -22.02 -57.56
N PRO A 43 -13.70 -23.29 -57.38
CA PRO A 43 -14.07 -24.41 -56.50
C PRO A 43 -12.86 -25.11 -55.74
N ALA A 44 -13.23 -25.96 -54.78
CA ALA A 44 -12.65 -27.19 -54.19
C ALA A 44 -11.13 -27.58 -54.19
N SER A 45 -10.75 -28.10 -53.01
CA SER A 45 -9.88 -29.27 -52.71
C SER A 45 -8.46 -29.03 -52.16
N SER A 46 -8.27 -29.38 -50.90
CA SER A 46 -7.27 -30.33 -50.37
C SER A 46 -7.20 -30.19 -48.85
N GLY A 47 -7.31 -31.32 -48.15
CA GLY A 47 -7.31 -31.37 -46.69
C GLY A 47 -5.98 -30.91 -46.12
N PHE A 48 -5.98 -29.77 -45.45
CA PHE A 48 -4.95 -29.41 -44.49
C PHE A 48 -5.44 -29.81 -43.11
N ALA A 49 -4.75 -30.77 -42.49
CA ALA A 49 -4.79 -30.90 -41.03
C ALA A 49 -4.33 -29.55 -40.46
N LEU A 50 -5.27 -28.80 -39.89
CA LEU A 50 -5.00 -27.53 -39.23
C LEU A 50 -4.03 -27.83 -38.07
N LYS A 51 -2.76 -27.46 -38.23
CA LYS A 51 -1.84 -27.32 -37.09
C LYS A 51 -2.52 -26.38 -36.08
N PRO A 52 -2.53 -26.71 -34.77
CA PRO A 52 -3.17 -25.85 -33.79
C PRO A 52 -2.54 -24.47 -33.88
N ILE A 53 -3.37 -23.48 -34.21
CA ILE A 53 -3.00 -22.07 -34.13
C ILE A 53 -2.64 -21.82 -32.67
N MET A 54 -1.36 -21.53 -32.39
CA MET A 54 -0.91 -21.26 -31.02
C MET A 54 -1.64 -20.04 -30.48
N ASP A 55 -2.61 -20.30 -29.59
CA ASP A 55 -3.42 -19.28 -28.98
C ASP A 55 -2.57 -18.47 -28.00
N HIS A 56 -2.60 -17.14 -28.10
CA HIS A 56 -1.98 -16.19 -27.18
C HIS A 56 -2.60 -16.24 -25.76
N LYS A 57 -3.32 -17.32 -25.42
CA LYS A 57 -4.15 -17.50 -24.23
C LYS A 57 -3.94 -18.85 -23.54
N LEU A 58 -2.82 -19.52 -23.77
CA LEU A 58 -2.58 -20.89 -23.27
C LEU A 58 -2.83 -21.06 -21.76
N TYR A 59 -2.60 -20.03 -20.96
CA TYR A 59 -2.79 -20.09 -19.51
C TYR A 59 -4.12 -19.51 -19.00
N ARG A 60 -5.01 -19.06 -19.88
CA ARG A 60 -6.26 -18.45 -19.44
C ARG A 60 -7.21 -19.51 -18.91
N PRO A 61 -7.89 -19.27 -17.79
CA PRO A 61 -8.91 -20.20 -17.31
C PRO A 61 -10.03 -20.43 -18.34
N PRO A 62 -10.75 -21.56 -18.25
CA PRO A 62 -11.88 -21.89 -19.12
C PRO A 62 -12.91 -20.74 -19.18
N PRO A 63 -13.41 -20.34 -20.37
CA PRO A 63 -14.40 -19.26 -20.50
C PRO A 63 -15.68 -19.45 -19.67
N GLU A 64 -16.02 -20.68 -19.34
CA GLU A 64 -17.21 -21.13 -18.62
C GLU A 64 -17.25 -20.63 -17.17
N VAL A 65 -16.10 -20.26 -16.58
CA VAL A 65 -16.04 -19.71 -15.21
C VAL A 65 -16.58 -18.28 -15.11
N ARG A 66 -16.85 -17.62 -16.25
CA ARG A 66 -17.35 -16.23 -16.29
C ARG A 66 -18.71 -16.13 -15.59
N GLY A 67 -18.82 -15.17 -14.68
CA GLY A 67 -20.05 -14.92 -13.93
C GLY A 67 -20.27 -15.82 -12.72
N MET A 68 -19.34 -16.73 -12.42
CA MET A 68 -19.36 -17.57 -11.22
C MET A 68 -19.42 -16.70 -9.96
N THR A 69 -20.36 -16.97 -9.05
CA THR A 69 -20.53 -16.25 -7.77
C THR A 69 -20.14 -17.09 -6.54
N SER A 70 -20.15 -18.41 -6.69
CA SER A 70 -19.65 -19.38 -5.70
C SER A 70 -18.44 -20.09 -6.28
N LEU A 71 -17.32 -20.11 -5.56
CA LEU A 71 -16.06 -20.62 -6.08
C LEU A 71 -16.12 -22.15 -6.28
N ASP A 72 -16.13 -22.59 -7.53
CA ASP A 72 -15.87 -23.97 -7.93
C ASP A 72 -14.44 -24.06 -8.47
N LYS A 73 -13.54 -24.68 -7.70
CA LYS A 73 -12.11 -24.81 -8.07
C LYS A 73 -11.89 -25.77 -9.24
N GLU A 74 -12.74 -26.79 -9.39
CA GLU A 74 -12.59 -27.77 -10.47
C GLU A 74 -12.97 -27.19 -11.83
N ALA A 75 -13.87 -26.19 -11.86
CA ALA A 75 -14.20 -25.46 -13.08
C ALA A 75 -13.01 -24.70 -13.69
N PHE A 76 -11.91 -24.49 -12.95
CA PHE A 76 -10.66 -23.92 -13.46
C PHE A 76 -9.71 -24.96 -14.06
N THR A 77 -10.03 -26.24 -13.93
CA THR A 77 -9.18 -27.33 -14.44
C THR A 77 -9.22 -27.34 -15.97
N GLN A 78 -8.04 -27.35 -16.58
CA GLN A 78 -7.87 -27.52 -18.03
C GLN A 78 -6.58 -28.26 -18.35
N THR A 79 -6.55 -28.94 -19.48
CA THR A 79 -5.34 -29.55 -20.02
C THR A 79 -4.81 -28.68 -21.14
N ILE A 80 -3.53 -28.29 -21.04
CA ILE A 80 -2.84 -27.51 -22.07
C ILE A 80 -1.64 -28.29 -22.57
N THR A 81 -1.24 -28.05 -23.80
CA THR A 81 -0.01 -28.63 -24.35
C THR A 81 1.14 -27.66 -24.16
N VAL A 82 2.23 -28.12 -23.55
CA VAL A 82 3.47 -27.36 -23.38
C VAL A 82 4.64 -28.11 -24.01
N PRO A 83 5.63 -27.41 -24.56
CA PRO A 83 6.83 -28.05 -25.09
C PRO A 83 7.69 -28.59 -23.95
N ALA A 84 8.29 -29.76 -24.17
CA ALA A 84 9.16 -30.42 -23.22
C ALA A 84 10.42 -30.96 -23.91
N LEU A 85 11.54 -30.92 -23.19
CA LEU A 85 12.79 -31.57 -23.62
C LEU A 85 13.00 -32.87 -22.86
N ARG A 86 13.40 -33.92 -23.56
CA ARG A 86 13.83 -35.18 -22.95
C ARG A 86 15.30 -35.08 -22.56
N VAL A 87 15.58 -35.18 -21.26
CA VAL A 87 16.90 -34.91 -20.68
C VAL A 87 17.39 -36.11 -19.86
N PRO A 88 18.63 -36.59 -20.09
CA PRO A 88 19.23 -37.63 -19.25
C PRO A 88 19.42 -37.16 -17.81
N ILE A 89 19.14 -38.03 -16.83
CA ILE A 89 19.21 -37.70 -15.40
C ILE A 89 20.61 -37.19 -14.99
N GLY A 90 21.68 -37.75 -15.56
CA GLY A 90 23.07 -37.36 -15.24
C GLY A 90 23.42 -35.90 -15.54
N VAL A 91 22.69 -35.25 -16.46
CA VAL A 91 22.91 -33.83 -16.83
C VAL A 91 21.72 -32.92 -16.48
N LEU A 92 20.63 -33.48 -15.97
CA LEU A 92 19.36 -32.80 -15.70
C LEU A 92 19.54 -31.50 -14.90
N ASN A 93 20.27 -31.54 -13.79
CA ASN A 93 20.48 -30.36 -12.93
C ASN A 93 21.23 -29.23 -13.66
N LYS A 94 22.16 -29.58 -14.57
CA LYS A 94 22.91 -28.60 -15.36
C LYS A 94 21.99 -27.96 -16.40
N VAL A 95 21.20 -28.78 -17.10
CA VAL A 95 20.24 -28.32 -18.12
C VAL A 95 19.17 -27.42 -17.51
N VAL A 96 18.54 -27.83 -16.41
CA VAL A 96 17.51 -27.02 -15.71
C VAL A 96 18.09 -25.68 -15.24
N LYS A 97 19.36 -25.64 -14.83
CA LYS A 97 20.04 -24.41 -14.44
C LYS A 97 20.29 -23.49 -15.63
N SER A 98 20.77 -24.04 -16.76
CA SER A 98 21.02 -23.27 -17.98
C SER A 98 19.73 -22.73 -18.59
N LEU A 99 18.72 -23.59 -18.71
CA LEU A 99 17.41 -23.24 -19.29
C LEU A 99 16.49 -22.51 -18.32
N LYS A 100 16.97 -21.97 -17.20
CA LYS A 100 16.11 -21.36 -16.17
C LYS A 100 15.13 -20.33 -16.75
N LYS A 101 15.54 -19.56 -17.76
CA LYS A 101 14.71 -18.53 -18.41
C LYS A 101 13.68 -19.13 -19.39
N SER A 102 14.04 -20.21 -20.07
CA SER A 102 13.27 -20.86 -21.13
C SER A 102 12.36 -21.98 -20.59
N ALA A 103 12.65 -22.50 -19.40
CA ALA A 103 11.81 -23.42 -18.65
C ALA A 103 10.52 -22.75 -18.16
N ILE A 104 9.47 -23.55 -17.96
CA ILE A 104 8.21 -23.06 -17.42
C ILE A 104 8.40 -22.42 -16.02
N GLN A 105 7.81 -21.25 -15.80
CA GLN A 105 7.85 -20.53 -14.53
C GLN A 105 6.43 -20.25 -14.06
N ARG A 106 5.79 -21.29 -13.51
CA ARG A 106 4.42 -21.20 -13.01
C ARG A 106 4.31 -21.80 -11.62
N SER A 107 3.56 -21.14 -10.74
CA SER A 107 3.36 -21.58 -9.36
C SER A 107 2.72 -22.96 -9.32
N GLY A 108 3.21 -23.84 -8.46
CA GLY A 108 2.71 -25.21 -8.31
C GLY A 108 2.96 -26.14 -9.52
N VAL A 109 3.57 -25.66 -10.61
CA VAL A 109 3.92 -26.49 -11.76
C VAL A 109 5.38 -26.93 -11.65
N PRO A 110 5.67 -28.24 -11.61
CA PRO A 110 7.04 -28.72 -11.61
C PRO A 110 7.71 -28.40 -12.94
N ARG A 111 8.97 -27.99 -12.90
CA ARG A 111 9.79 -27.81 -14.12
C ARG A 111 10.23 -29.12 -14.75
N VAL A 112 10.25 -30.18 -13.96
CA VAL A 112 10.71 -31.49 -14.36
C VAL A 112 9.66 -32.52 -14.01
N VAL A 113 9.21 -33.27 -15.00
CA VAL A 113 8.21 -34.34 -14.84
C VAL A 113 8.81 -35.68 -15.27
N GLN A 114 8.11 -36.76 -14.94
CA GLN A 114 8.50 -38.09 -15.40
C GLN A 114 8.16 -38.23 -16.89
N ASP A 115 9.02 -38.94 -17.61
CA ASP A 115 8.75 -39.32 -18.99
C ASP A 115 7.68 -40.43 -19.02
N LYS A 116 6.68 -40.29 -19.90
CA LYS A 116 5.58 -41.27 -20.01
C LYS A 116 6.07 -42.63 -20.51
N GLU A 117 7.23 -42.68 -21.17
CA GLU A 117 7.83 -43.92 -21.69
C GLU A 117 8.50 -44.82 -20.63
N GLU A 118 8.30 -44.58 -19.33
CA GLU A 118 8.79 -45.40 -18.20
C GLU A 118 10.32 -45.66 -18.16
N SER A 119 11.11 -45.03 -19.02
CA SER A 119 12.57 -45.11 -18.96
C SER A 119 13.07 -44.39 -17.70
N SER A 120 13.68 -45.13 -16.78
CA SER A 120 14.27 -44.58 -15.55
C SER A 120 15.43 -43.62 -15.77
N ASP A 121 15.95 -43.51 -16.99
CA ASP A 121 17.20 -42.79 -17.29
C ASP A 121 16.97 -41.34 -17.74
N PHE A 122 15.72 -40.98 -18.06
CA PHE A 122 15.34 -39.69 -18.62
C PHE A 122 14.22 -39.01 -17.84
N ARG A 123 14.19 -37.68 -17.96
CA ARG A 123 13.13 -36.83 -17.43
C ARG A 123 12.74 -35.79 -18.46
N LEU A 124 11.53 -35.28 -18.37
CA LEU A 124 11.06 -34.19 -19.22
C LEU A 124 11.25 -32.86 -18.51
N VAL A 125 11.95 -31.92 -19.14
CA VAL A 125 12.05 -30.52 -18.69
C VAL A 125 10.99 -29.72 -19.44
N LEU A 126 10.00 -29.22 -18.71
CA LEU A 126 8.91 -28.42 -19.28
C LEU A 126 9.39 -27.00 -19.61
N LEU A 127 9.08 -26.56 -20.82
CA LEU A 127 9.47 -25.26 -21.36
C LEU A 127 8.30 -24.29 -21.35
N ASP A 128 8.64 -23.00 -21.34
CA ASP A 128 7.66 -21.92 -21.43
C ASP A 128 7.20 -21.79 -22.90
N PRO A 129 5.94 -22.12 -23.22
CA PRO A 129 5.39 -22.09 -24.57
C PRO A 129 5.33 -20.68 -25.19
N HIS A 130 5.44 -19.63 -24.38
CA HIS A 130 5.57 -18.26 -24.89
C HIS A 130 7.00 -17.92 -25.32
N LYS A 131 7.99 -18.69 -24.88
CA LYS A 131 9.41 -18.47 -25.19
C LYS A 131 9.97 -19.48 -26.17
N VAL A 132 9.52 -20.73 -26.07
CA VAL A 132 9.98 -21.83 -26.92
C VAL A 132 8.77 -22.40 -27.65
N THR A 133 8.66 -22.13 -28.95
CA THR A 133 7.61 -22.70 -29.81
C THR A 133 8.16 -23.70 -30.82
N SER A 134 9.47 -23.67 -31.05
CA SER A 134 10.21 -24.58 -31.91
C SER A 134 11.68 -24.68 -31.44
N PRO A 135 12.46 -25.67 -31.88
CA PRO A 135 13.89 -25.75 -31.56
C PRO A 135 14.66 -24.47 -31.93
N ALA A 136 14.27 -23.79 -33.01
CA ALA A 136 14.87 -22.52 -33.42
C ALA A 136 14.58 -21.34 -32.47
N SER A 137 13.71 -21.53 -31.47
CA SER A 137 13.37 -20.51 -30.47
C SER A 137 14.34 -20.46 -29.29
N PHE A 138 15.24 -21.45 -29.16
CA PHE A 138 16.26 -21.41 -28.13
C PHE A 138 17.21 -20.23 -28.35
N SER A 139 17.60 -19.57 -27.26
CA SER A 139 18.70 -18.60 -27.33
C SER A 139 20.01 -19.31 -27.68
N GLU A 140 20.97 -18.60 -28.27
CA GLU A 140 22.28 -19.17 -28.60
C GLU A 140 22.96 -19.81 -27.37
N ALA A 141 22.80 -19.19 -26.21
CA ALA A 141 23.30 -19.72 -24.94
C ALA A 141 22.57 -21.00 -24.49
N ASP A 142 21.26 -21.09 -24.69
CA ASP A 142 20.47 -22.29 -24.38
C ASP A 142 20.87 -23.45 -25.29
N ALA A 143 20.94 -23.20 -26.60
CA ALA A 143 21.31 -24.19 -27.60
C ALA A 143 22.75 -24.70 -27.39
N GLU A 144 23.69 -23.79 -27.08
CA GLU A 144 25.07 -24.17 -26.75
C GLU A 144 25.14 -25.02 -25.47
N ALA A 145 24.36 -24.67 -24.44
CA ALA A 145 24.28 -25.47 -23.23
C ALA A 145 23.74 -26.88 -23.54
N LEU A 146 22.68 -27.00 -24.33
CA LEU A 146 22.10 -28.30 -24.74
C LEU A 146 23.12 -29.16 -25.49
N ARG A 147 23.83 -28.59 -26.47
CA ARG A 147 24.92 -29.28 -27.19
C ARG A 147 26.05 -29.72 -26.26
N SER A 148 26.49 -28.84 -25.35
CA SER A 148 27.57 -29.14 -24.41
C SER A 148 27.24 -30.28 -23.44
N PHE A 149 25.95 -30.53 -23.19
CA PHE A 149 25.47 -31.60 -22.33
C PHE A 149 24.97 -32.84 -23.10
N GLY A 150 25.08 -32.84 -24.43
CA GLY A 150 24.64 -33.94 -25.28
C GLY A 150 23.12 -34.16 -25.26
N VAL A 151 22.34 -33.09 -25.10
CA VAL A 151 20.87 -33.15 -25.08
C VAL A 151 20.34 -32.75 -26.45
N ALA A 152 19.50 -33.60 -27.05
CA ALA A 152 18.84 -33.29 -28.32
C ALA A 152 17.84 -32.13 -28.14
N GLU A 153 17.79 -31.21 -29.10
CA GLU A 153 16.87 -30.06 -29.10
C GLU A 153 15.45 -30.45 -29.57
N GLU A 154 15.13 -31.76 -29.60
CA GLU A 154 13.83 -32.29 -30.00
C GLU A 154 12.77 -31.95 -28.94
N LEU A 155 11.71 -31.27 -29.39
CA LEU A 155 10.59 -30.87 -28.53
C LEU A 155 9.50 -31.93 -28.58
N HIS A 156 9.08 -32.36 -27.40
CA HIS A 156 7.92 -33.22 -27.21
C HIS A 156 6.74 -32.38 -26.71
N ASP A 157 5.54 -32.72 -27.17
CA ASP A 157 4.31 -32.16 -26.62
C ASP A 157 3.98 -32.86 -25.30
N TYR A 158 3.88 -32.07 -24.22
CA TYR A 158 3.48 -32.55 -22.91
C TYR A 158 2.12 -31.98 -22.51
N GLU A 159 1.17 -32.85 -22.22
CA GLU A 159 -0.13 -32.48 -21.68
C GLU A 159 -0.01 -32.13 -20.20
N LEU A 160 -0.04 -30.83 -19.92
CA LEU A 160 -0.02 -30.28 -18.57
C LEU A 160 -1.45 -30.02 -18.10
N ARG A 161 -1.87 -30.72 -17.05
CA ARG A 161 -3.10 -30.40 -16.32
C ARG A 161 -2.87 -29.19 -15.43
N LEU A 162 -3.48 -28.06 -15.78
CA LEU A 162 -3.55 -26.87 -14.94
C LEU A 162 -4.83 -26.89 -14.13
N THR A 163 -4.71 -26.53 -12.86
CA THR A 163 -5.82 -26.43 -11.92
C THR A 163 -5.89 -25.02 -11.33
N TYR A 164 -6.93 -24.76 -10.52
CA TYR A 164 -7.04 -23.53 -9.74
C TYR A 164 -5.73 -23.16 -9.04
N ASP A 165 -5.02 -24.12 -8.42
CA ASP A 165 -3.80 -23.87 -7.64
C ASP A 165 -2.64 -23.31 -8.47
N ASN A 166 -2.64 -23.54 -9.79
CA ASN A 166 -1.62 -23.03 -10.70
C ASN A 166 -1.91 -21.61 -11.20
N LEU A 167 -3.02 -20.99 -10.79
CA LEU A 167 -3.44 -19.65 -11.17
C LEU A 167 -3.15 -18.63 -10.07
N ARG A 168 -2.80 -17.40 -10.47
CA ARG A 168 -2.73 -16.23 -9.58
C ARG A 168 -4.12 -15.65 -9.31
N SER A 169 -4.26 -14.87 -8.23
CA SER A 169 -5.49 -14.18 -7.87
C SER A 169 -6.06 -13.37 -9.04
N GLU A 170 -5.20 -12.62 -9.74
CA GLU A 170 -5.61 -11.77 -10.86
C GLU A 170 -6.19 -12.61 -12.01
N GLU A 171 -5.55 -13.74 -12.34
CA GLU A 171 -5.99 -14.63 -13.43
C GLU A 171 -7.36 -15.25 -13.12
N VAL A 172 -7.57 -15.66 -11.86
CA VAL A 172 -8.86 -16.21 -11.39
C VAL A 172 -9.94 -15.12 -11.45
N LEU A 173 -9.69 -13.96 -10.86
CA LEU A 173 -10.69 -12.90 -10.76
C LEU A 173 -11.01 -12.28 -12.13
N GLU A 174 -10.01 -12.09 -13.01
CA GLU A 174 -10.22 -11.62 -14.38
C GLU A 174 -11.02 -12.63 -15.22
N ALA A 175 -10.87 -13.93 -14.94
CA ALA A 175 -11.63 -14.97 -15.61
C ALA A 175 -13.10 -15.03 -15.15
N VAL A 176 -13.36 -14.75 -13.88
CA VAL A 176 -14.70 -14.83 -13.27
C VAL A 176 -15.51 -13.55 -13.45
N LEU A 177 -14.93 -12.38 -13.15
CA LEU A 177 -15.67 -11.10 -13.15
C LEU A 177 -16.14 -10.73 -14.57
N PRO A 178 -17.22 -9.97 -14.77
CA PRO A 178 -17.64 -9.52 -16.10
C PRO A 178 -16.55 -8.76 -16.87
N ARG A 179 -16.55 -8.86 -18.20
CA ARG A 179 -15.56 -8.17 -19.05
C ARG A 179 -15.71 -6.65 -18.94
N GLY A 180 -14.58 -5.94 -18.97
CA GLY A 180 -14.55 -4.47 -18.89
C GLY A 180 -14.72 -3.91 -17.47
N GLN A 181 -14.80 -4.77 -16.45
CA GLN A 181 -14.77 -4.37 -15.05
C GLN A 181 -13.35 -4.43 -14.50
N ASP A 182 -13.07 -3.57 -13.52
CA ASP A 182 -11.79 -3.58 -12.82
C ASP A 182 -11.65 -4.84 -11.97
N VAL A 183 -10.46 -5.45 -12.02
CA VAL A 183 -10.13 -6.63 -11.20
C VAL A 183 -9.61 -6.15 -9.85
N THR A 184 -10.41 -6.33 -8.79
CA THR A 184 -10.00 -5.94 -7.43
C THR A 184 -9.12 -7.02 -6.82
N SER A 185 -7.86 -7.07 -7.25
CA SER A 185 -6.81 -7.90 -6.64
C SER A 185 -5.97 -7.15 -5.61
N ALA A 186 -5.98 -5.81 -5.63
CA ALA A 186 -5.25 -4.99 -4.68
C ALA A 186 -5.97 -4.91 -3.33
N PHE A 187 -5.25 -5.17 -2.24
CA PHE A 187 -5.76 -5.08 -0.88
C PHE A 187 -4.71 -4.53 0.08
N SER A 188 -5.15 -4.11 1.27
CA SER A 188 -4.23 -3.75 2.37
C SER A 188 -4.13 -4.91 3.35
N ARG A 189 -2.92 -5.34 3.70
CA ARG A 189 -2.70 -6.42 4.67
C ARG A 189 -2.47 -5.85 6.07
N VAL A 190 -3.18 -6.39 7.05
CA VAL A 190 -3.02 -6.11 8.48
C VAL A 190 -2.87 -7.44 9.21
N GLY A 191 -1.62 -7.91 9.34
CA GLY A 191 -1.33 -9.21 9.95
C GLY A 191 -1.84 -10.34 9.05
N HIS A 192 -2.76 -11.14 9.59
CA HIS A 192 -3.47 -12.19 8.85
C HIS A 192 -4.75 -11.71 8.15
N ILE A 193 -5.09 -10.42 8.27
CA ILE A 193 -6.31 -9.84 7.71
C ILE A 193 -6.00 -9.19 6.35
N ALA A 194 -6.74 -9.55 5.31
CA ALA A 194 -6.77 -8.82 4.04
C ALA A 194 -7.98 -7.89 4.01
N HIS A 195 -7.73 -6.60 3.89
CA HIS A 195 -8.74 -5.56 3.83
C HIS A 195 -8.98 -5.10 2.38
N MET A 196 -10.16 -5.44 1.87
CA MET A 196 -10.67 -5.15 0.54
C MET A 196 -11.49 -3.84 0.52
N ASN A 197 -11.56 -3.21 -0.65
CA ASN A 197 -12.48 -2.11 -0.94
C ASN A 197 -13.27 -2.47 -2.21
N LEU A 198 -14.27 -3.33 -2.05
CA LEU A 198 -15.11 -3.77 -3.16
C LEU A 198 -16.03 -2.64 -3.63
N ARG A 199 -16.23 -2.56 -4.95
CA ARG A 199 -17.20 -1.66 -5.58
C ARG A 199 -18.56 -2.35 -5.73
N ASP A 200 -19.63 -1.58 -5.94
CA ASP A 200 -21.01 -2.11 -5.98
C ASP A 200 -21.19 -3.26 -6.97
N HIS A 201 -20.65 -3.14 -8.19
CA HIS A 201 -20.71 -4.20 -9.21
C HIS A 201 -19.97 -5.48 -8.83
N GLN A 202 -19.11 -5.44 -7.80
CA GLN A 202 -18.33 -6.57 -7.31
C GLN A 202 -18.98 -7.25 -6.10
N LEU A 203 -19.98 -6.61 -5.47
CA LEU A 203 -20.61 -7.12 -4.25
C LEU A 203 -21.29 -8.47 -4.48
N GLN A 204 -21.81 -8.73 -5.68
CA GLN A 204 -22.38 -10.03 -6.05
C GLN A 204 -21.33 -11.17 -6.07
N TYR A 205 -20.05 -10.83 -6.14
CA TYR A 205 -18.92 -11.77 -6.16
C TYR A 205 -18.13 -11.78 -4.84
N LYS A 206 -18.59 -11.04 -3.82
CA LYS A 206 -17.78 -10.72 -2.62
C LYS A 206 -17.19 -11.95 -1.91
N ASN A 207 -17.97 -13.02 -1.75
CA ASN A 207 -17.52 -14.24 -1.07
C ASN A 207 -16.48 -14.99 -1.91
N LEU A 208 -16.70 -15.07 -3.23
CA LEU A 208 -15.72 -15.65 -4.16
C LEU A 208 -14.42 -14.85 -4.15
N ILE A 209 -14.50 -13.52 -4.23
CA ILE A 209 -13.32 -12.65 -4.14
C ILE A 209 -12.59 -12.90 -2.82
N GLY A 210 -13.32 -12.93 -1.70
CA GLY A 210 -12.78 -13.24 -0.38
C GLY A 210 -12.02 -14.56 -0.37
N GLN A 211 -12.64 -15.63 -0.85
CA GLN A 211 -12.04 -16.97 -0.87
C GLN A 211 -10.80 -17.04 -1.75
N VAL A 212 -10.84 -16.40 -2.94
CA VAL A 212 -9.68 -16.35 -3.84
C VAL A 212 -8.51 -15.61 -3.20
N ILE A 213 -8.77 -14.46 -2.58
CA ILE A 213 -7.71 -13.70 -1.89
C ILE A 213 -7.13 -14.52 -0.73
N MET A 214 -7.96 -15.22 0.04
CA MET A 214 -7.49 -16.07 1.14
C MET A 214 -6.63 -17.24 0.63
N ASP A 215 -7.12 -18.00 -0.36
CA ASP A 215 -6.43 -19.16 -0.92
C ASP A 215 -5.07 -18.81 -1.54
N LYS A 216 -4.98 -17.64 -2.20
CA LYS A 216 -3.81 -17.26 -3.00
C LYS A 216 -2.77 -16.46 -2.22
N ASN A 217 -3.02 -16.11 -0.96
CA ASN A 217 -2.12 -15.28 -0.16
C ASN A 217 -1.77 -15.98 1.16
N PRO A 218 -0.63 -16.72 1.21
CA PRO A 218 -0.22 -17.42 2.42
C PRO A 218 -0.17 -16.52 3.66
N GLY A 219 -0.74 -17.04 4.75
CA GLY A 219 -0.84 -16.35 6.04
C GLY A 219 -1.96 -15.32 6.13
N ILE A 220 -2.82 -15.17 5.11
CA ILE A 220 -4.13 -14.54 5.26
C ILE A 220 -5.12 -15.61 5.73
N THR A 221 -5.85 -15.33 6.81
CA THR A 221 -6.90 -16.23 7.33
C THR A 221 -8.25 -15.55 7.55
N CYS A 222 -8.30 -14.23 7.28
CA CYS A 222 -9.52 -13.44 7.34
C CYS A 222 -9.48 -12.42 6.20
N VAL A 223 -10.54 -12.35 5.40
CA VAL A 223 -10.69 -11.34 4.35
C VAL A 223 -11.93 -10.52 4.65
N VAL A 224 -11.78 -9.20 4.67
CA VAL A 224 -12.82 -8.28 5.08
C VAL A 224 -13.03 -7.19 4.05
N ASN A 225 -14.25 -6.69 3.94
CA ASN A 225 -14.57 -5.50 3.17
C ASN A 225 -14.93 -4.34 4.10
N LYS A 226 -14.52 -3.13 3.73
CA LYS A 226 -14.99 -1.92 4.39
C LYS A 226 -16.44 -1.63 4.00
N THR A 227 -17.31 -1.47 5.00
CA THR A 227 -18.64 -0.90 4.77
C THR A 227 -18.58 0.62 4.97
N ASN A 228 -19.44 1.37 4.26
CA ASN A 228 -19.42 2.85 4.26
C ASN A 228 -19.81 3.50 5.60
N ILE A 229 -20.13 2.72 6.64
CA ILE A 229 -20.53 3.26 7.94
C ILE A 229 -19.29 3.47 8.81
N ILE A 230 -18.97 4.73 9.07
CA ILE A 230 -17.92 5.14 10.01
C ILE A 230 -18.59 5.48 11.35
N ASP A 231 -18.14 4.87 12.45
CA ASP A 231 -18.37 5.46 13.77
C ASP A 231 -17.51 6.72 13.85
N SER A 232 -18.15 7.90 13.72
CA SER A 232 -17.47 9.17 13.56
C SER A 232 -16.57 9.55 14.73
N THR A 233 -16.85 9.03 15.93
CA THR A 233 -16.13 9.39 17.15
C THR A 233 -14.79 8.68 17.25
N TYR A 234 -14.77 7.36 17.05
CA TYR A 234 -13.56 6.53 17.17
C TYR A 234 -12.92 6.16 15.83
N ARG A 235 -13.56 6.53 14.72
CA ARG A 235 -13.14 6.25 13.33
C ARG A 235 -12.98 4.75 13.03
N ASN A 236 -13.77 3.93 13.70
CA ASN A 236 -13.83 2.51 13.44
C ASN A 236 -14.68 2.26 12.18
N PHE A 237 -14.21 1.38 11.32
CA PHE A 237 -14.96 0.94 10.15
C PHE A 237 -15.75 -0.31 10.50
N LYS A 238 -17.05 -0.31 10.22
CA LYS A 238 -17.78 -1.58 10.22
C LYS A 238 -17.26 -2.42 9.07
N MET A 239 -16.77 -3.63 9.39
CA MET A 239 -16.22 -4.56 8.43
C MET A 239 -17.17 -5.72 8.23
N GLU A 240 -17.28 -6.17 6.98
CA GLU A 240 -17.96 -7.42 6.63
C GLU A 240 -16.90 -8.47 6.34
N VAL A 241 -17.01 -9.65 6.96
CA VAL A 241 -16.16 -10.80 6.63
C VAL A 241 -16.60 -11.38 5.30
N LEU A 242 -15.69 -11.44 4.33
CA LEU A 242 -15.88 -12.03 3.02
C LEU A 242 -15.49 -13.52 2.98
N ALA A 243 -14.45 -13.88 3.72
CA ALA A 243 -13.96 -15.25 3.84
C ALA A 243 -13.09 -15.44 5.09
N GLY A 244 -13.01 -16.69 5.56
CA GLY A 244 -12.20 -17.07 6.71
C GLY A 244 -12.87 -16.83 8.05
N GLU A 245 -12.07 -16.88 9.12
CA GLU A 245 -12.54 -16.73 10.49
C GLU A 245 -12.79 -15.26 10.83
N GLU A 246 -13.83 -15.00 11.64
CA GLU A 246 -14.11 -13.66 12.19
C GLU A 246 -13.14 -13.33 13.34
N ASN A 247 -11.85 -13.29 13.04
CA ASN A 247 -10.80 -12.92 13.96
C ASN A 247 -10.15 -11.60 13.54
N MET A 248 -10.57 -10.52 14.21
CA MET A 248 -10.08 -9.16 13.95
C MET A 248 -8.84 -8.79 14.77
N VAL A 249 -8.34 -9.67 15.64
CA VAL A 249 -7.14 -9.41 16.46
C VAL A 249 -5.89 -9.66 15.62
N ALA A 250 -5.36 -8.59 15.03
CA ALA A 250 -4.18 -8.65 14.18
C ALA A 250 -2.90 -8.48 14.99
N LYS A 251 -1.86 -9.22 14.59
CA LYS A 251 -0.47 -9.00 14.98
C LYS A 251 0.32 -8.49 13.80
N VAL A 252 0.93 -7.31 13.93
CA VAL A 252 1.70 -6.66 12.86
C VAL A 252 3.08 -6.27 13.35
N LYS A 253 4.02 -6.18 12.41
CA LYS A 253 5.36 -5.66 12.67
C LYS A 253 5.62 -4.48 11.75
N GLU A 254 5.88 -3.31 12.34
CA GLU A 254 6.20 -2.08 11.61
C GLU A 254 7.49 -1.50 12.19
N ASN A 255 8.46 -1.18 11.33
CA ASN A 255 9.74 -0.56 11.73
C ASN A 255 10.46 -1.28 12.89
N GLY A 256 10.35 -2.61 12.94
CA GLY A 256 10.96 -3.44 13.99
C GLY A 256 10.19 -3.48 15.31
N VAL A 257 9.05 -2.80 15.43
CA VAL A 257 8.12 -2.81 16.56
C VAL A 257 6.96 -3.75 16.27
N THR A 258 6.51 -4.50 17.27
CA THR A 258 5.37 -5.41 17.13
C THR A 258 4.14 -4.79 17.76
N TYR A 259 3.00 -4.84 17.08
CA TYR A 259 1.73 -4.35 17.60
C TYR A 259 0.70 -5.47 17.52
N GLU A 260 -0.13 -5.54 18.54
CA GLU A 260 -1.34 -6.35 18.56
C GLU A 260 -2.52 -5.43 18.83
N PHE A 261 -3.60 -5.64 18.08
CA PHE A 261 -4.84 -4.89 18.26
C PHE A 261 -6.02 -5.56 17.57
N ASP A 262 -7.22 -5.26 18.05
CA ASP A 262 -8.46 -5.56 17.37
C ASP A 262 -8.72 -4.51 16.29
N PHE A 263 -8.51 -4.89 15.03
CA PHE A 263 -8.61 -4.02 13.87
C PHE A 263 -10.04 -3.48 13.65
N SER A 264 -11.06 -4.11 14.24
CA SER A 264 -12.44 -3.61 14.19
C SER A 264 -12.73 -2.47 15.17
N ARG A 265 -11.85 -2.28 16.17
CA ARG A 265 -12.07 -1.35 17.29
C ARG A 265 -11.07 -0.21 17.36
N VAL A 266 -10.06 -0.20 16.50
CA VAL A 266 -9.03 0.85 16.43
C VAL A 266 -8.72 1.26 14.99
N TYR A 267 -8.21 2.47 14.83
CA TYR A 267 -7.67 2.92 13.55
C TYR A 267 -6.22 2.44 13.37
N TRP A 268 -5.95 1.76 12.25
CA TRP A 268 -4.60 1.40 11.81
C TRP A 268 -4.45 1.59 10.30
N ASN A 269 -3.33 2.17 9.87
CA ASN A 269 -3.02 2.34 8.45
C ASN A 269 -1.55 2.00 8.17
N PRO A 270 -1.26 0.84 7.56
CA PRO A 270 0.11 0.41 7.30
C PRO A 270 0.85 1.31 6.31
N ARG A 271 0.16 2.17 5.55
CA ARG A 271 0.79 3.10 4.59
C ARG A 271 1.46 4.31 5.26
N LEU A 272 1.31 4.46 6.58
CA LEU A 272 1.95 5.54 7.35
C LEU A 272 3.30 5.13 7.93
N SER A 273 3.77 3.89 7.70
CA SER A 273 5.00 3.38 8.30
C SER A 273 6.24 4.24 8.03
N THR A 274 6.37 4.79 6.82
CA THR A 274 7.47 5.69 6.44
C THR A 274 7.40 7.02 7.18
N GLU A 275 6.20 7.54 7.41
CA GLU A 275 5.98 8.78 8.15
C GLU A 275 6.22 8.59 9.65
N HIS A 276 5.77 7.46 10.22
CA HIS A 276 6.09 7.08 11.59
C HIS A 276 7.62 7.04 11.78
N GLN A 277 8.34 6.38 10.87
CA GLN A 277 9.80 6.31 10.91
C GLN A 277 10.44 7.70 10.80
N ARG A 278 9.97 8.54 9.87
CA ARG A 278 10.52 9.89 9.63
C ARG A 278 10.45 10.75 10.89
N VAL A 279 9.31 10.80 11.57
CA VAL A 279 9.17 11.62 12.79
C VAL A 279 9.96 11.03 13.95
N VAL A 280 9.95 9.71 14.13
CA VAL A 280 10.73 9.06 15.19
C VAL A 280 12.23 9.33 15.02
N GLN A 281 12.74 9.40 13.78
CA GLN A 281 14.14 9.74 13.51
C GLN A 281 14.53 11.17 13.90
N LEU A 282 13.57 12.07 14.10
CA LEU A 282 13.83 13.43 14.59
C LEU A 282 14.00 13.46 16.11
N VAL A 283 13.52 12.43 16.82
CA VAL A 283 13.55 12.32 18.28
C VAL A 283 14.89 11.74 18.71
N LYS A 284 15.57 12.42 19.65
CA LYS A 284 16.84 11.96 20.23
C LYS A 284 16.60 11.22 21.53
N ARG A 285 17.60 10.45 21.94
CA ARG A 285 17.60 9.77 23.24
C ARG A 285 17.48 10.81 24.36
N GLY A 286 16.53 10.59 25.27
CA GLY A 286 16.25 11.48 26.40
C GLY A 286 15.24 12.59 26.11
N ASP A 287 14.86 12.82 24.84
CA ASP A 287 13.82 13.78 24.48
C ASP A 287 12.46 13.37 25.09
N ILE A 288 11.57 14.35 25.18
CA ILE A 288 10.19 14.18 25.62
C ILE A 288 9.27 14.19 24.41
N VAL A 289 8.34 13.22 24.35
CA VAL A 289 7.32 13.15 23.31
C VAL A 289 5.94 13.14 23.94
N PHE A 290 5.11 14.11 23.56
CA PHE A 290 3.67 14.11 23.81
C PHE A 290 2.95 13.65 22.55
N ASP A 291 2.37 12.46 22.58
CA ASP A 291 1.55 11.92 21.48
C ASP A 291 0.08 12.10 21.83
N VAL A 292 -0.58 13.11 21.23
CA VAL A 292 -1.92 13.56 21.63
C VAL A 292 -3.02 12.58 21.17
N PHE A 293 -2.76 11.86 20.08
CA PHE A 293 -3.70 10.94 19.42
C PHE A 293 -2.96 9.65 19.03
N ALA A 294 -2.47 8.95 20.05
CA ALA A 294 -1.50 7.88 19.92
C ALA A 294 -2.07 6.62 19.28
N GLY A 295 -3.38 6.42 19.23
CA GLY A 295 -3.98 5.16 18.81
C GLY A 295 -3.38 3.98 19.59
N VAL A 296 -2.83 3.01 18.87
CA VAL A 296 -2.13 1.84 19.45
C VAL A 296 -0.62 2.06 19.66
N GLY A 297 -0.13 3.28 19.44
CA GLY A 297 1.23 3.73 19.73
C GLY A 297 2.27 3.69 18.59
N PRO A 298 1.94 3.93 17.31
CA PRO A 298 2.91 3.83 16.22
C PRO A 298 4.00 4.91 16.23
N PHE A 299 3.79 6.05 16.92
CA PHE A 299 4.87 7.01 17.22
C PHE A 299 5.43 6.81 18.63
N ALA A 300 4.54 6.68 19.62
CA ALA A 300 4.90 6.57 21.03
C ALA A 300 5.88 5.43 21.35
N ILE A 301 5.58 4.21 20.90
CA ILE A 301 6.38 3.02 21.23
C ILE A 301 7.77 3.07 20.58
N PRO A 302 7.92 3.33 19.27
CA PRO A 302 9.25 3.44 18.67
C PRO A 302 10.06 4.62 19.22
N ALA A 303 9.44 5.76 19.55
CA ALA A 303 10.14 6.86 20.21
C ALA A 303 10.70 6.44 21.59
N ALA A 304 9.90 5.73 22.39
CA ALA A 304 10.34 5.19 23.67
C ALA A 304 11.46 4.15 23.53
N ARG A 305 11.39 3.29 22.51
CA ARG A 305 12.49 2.34 22.18
C ARG A 305 13.78 3.04 21.78
N SER A 306 13.70 4.20 21.14
CA SER A 306 14.85 5.07 20.85
C SER A 306 15.40 5.80 22.09
N GLY A 307 14.74 5.63 23.25
CA GLY A 307 15.19 6.15 24.53
C GLY A 307 14.57 7.50 24.93
N ALA A 308 13.51 7.94 24.26
CA ALA A 308 12.70 9.08 24.68
C ALA A 308 11.82 8.71 25.91
N ASN A 309 11.36 9.71 26.65
CA ASN A 309 10.26 9.55 27.60
C ASN A 309 8.98 10.08 26.95
N VAL A 310 7.91 9.31 27.03
CA VAL A 310 6.71 9.54 26.21
C VAL A 310 5.47 9.63 27.11
N SER A 311 4.63 10.60 26.83
CA SER A 311 3.27 10.70 27.35
C SER A 311 2.32 10.55 26.16
N ALA A 312 1.60 9.43 26.10
CA ALA A 312 0.77 9.02 24.97
C ALA A 312 -0.70 8.95 25.35
N ASN A 313 -1.55 9.65 24.59
CA ASN A 313 -2.97 9.79 24.86
C ASN A 313 -3.80 9.32 23.67
N ASP A 314 -4.94 8.69 23.93
CA ASP A 314 -5.96 8.50 22.91
C ASP A 314 -7.36 8.56 23.52
N LEU A 315 -8.34 9.10 22.79
CA LEU A 315 -9.73 9.20 23.26
C LEU A 315 -10.43 7.83 23.25
N ASN A 316 -10.09 6.96 22.30
CA ASN A 316 -10.74 5.65 22.18
C ASN A 316 -10.23 4.71 23.28
N PRO A 317 -11.10 4.21 24.18
CA PRO A 317 -10.69 3.32 25.26
C PRO A 317 -10.07 2.01 24.76
N GLU A 318 -10.45 1.51 23.57
CA GLU A 318 -9.82 0.33 22.98
C GLU A 318 -8.43 0.61 22.44
N SER A 319 -8.23 1.76 21.77
CA SER A 319 -6.89 2.21 21.38
C SER A 319 -5.98 2.32 22.59
N TYR A 320 -6.48 2.94 23.68
CA TYR A 320 -5.75 3.06 24.94
C TYR A 320 -5.39 1.70 25.55
N ARG A 321 -6.35 0.76 25.61
CA ARG A 321 -6.10 -0.60 26.10
C ARG A 321 -5.01 -1.30 25.28
N TRP A 322 -5.08 -1.20 23.96
CA TRP A 322 -4.07 -1.78 23.07
C TRP A 322 -2.73 -1.05 23.13
N LEU A 323 -2.70 0.26 23.33
CA LEU A 323 -1.48 1.03 23.58
C LEU A 323 -0.76 0.50 24.82
N GLN A 324 -1.47 0.31 25.94
CA GLN A 324 -0.90 -0.26 27.16
C GLN A 324 -0.36 -1.68 26.96
N HIS A 325 -1.13 -2.52 26.25
CA HIS A 325 -0.68 -3.87 25.86
C HIS A 325 0.60 -3.80 25.02
N ASN A 326 0.62 -2.95 24.00
CA ASN A 326 1.74 -2.82 23.08
C ASN A 326 2.98 -2.21 23.75
N CYS A 327 2.82 -1.32 24.74
CA CYS A 327 3.93 -0.86 25.57
C CYS A 327 4.61 -2.03 26.30
N LYS A 328 3.83 -2.92 26.93
CA LYS A 328 4.35 -4.13 27.60
C LYS A 328 4.97 -5.10 26.60
N LEU A 329 4.29 -5.35 25.47
CA LEU A 329 4.77 -6.24 24.40
C LEU A 329 6.15 -5.82 23.89
N ASN A 330 6.42 -4.51 23.84
CA ASN A 330 7.69 -3.95 23.39
C ASN A 330 8.64 -3.55 24.53
N LYS A 331 8.31 -3.84 25.79
CA LYS A 331 9.13 -3.57 26.98
C LYS A 331 9.49 -2.10 27.16
N VAL A 332 8.53 -1.20 26.93
CA VAL A 332 8.69 0.26 27.06
C VAL A 332 7.75 0.89 28.09
N GLU A 333 7.07 0.09 28.90
CA GLU A 333 6.12 0.54 29.92
C GLU A 333 6.74 1.50 30.96
N SER A 334 8.05 1.41 31.21
CA SER A 334 8.77 2.34 32.10
C SER A 334 9.08 3.69 31.46
N LYS A 335 8.93 3.81 30.14
CA LYS A 335 9.21 5.01 29.33
C LYS A 335 7.97 5.67 28.77
N VAL A 336 6.82 4.99 28.80
CA VAL A 336 5.56 5.50 28.25
C VAL A 336 4.51 5.63 29.36
N LYS A 337 4.14 6.87 29.68
CA LYS A 337 2.92 7.17 30.45
C LYS A 337 1.74 7.19 29.48
N THR A 338 0.66 6.49 29.80
CA THR A 338 -0.50 6.36 28.92
C THR A 338 -1.74 7.02 29.51
N PHE A 339 -2.55 7.68 28.68
CA PHE A 339 -3.74 8.41 29.07
C PHE A 339 -4.93 8.08 28.15
N ASN A 340 -6.15 8.15 28.70
CA ASN A 340 -7.39 8.03 27.95
C ASN A 340 -8.24 9.29 28.17
N LEU A 341 -7.88 10.37 27.48
CA LEU A 341 -8.50 11.68 27.62
C LEU A 341 -8.84 12.26 26.24
N ASP A 342 -9.75 13.24 26.23
CA ASP A 342 -9.85 14.16 25.10
C ASP A 342 -8.50 14.87 24.86
N GLY A 343 -8.17 15.12 23.59
CA GLY A 343 -6.89 15.73 23.22
C GLY A 343 -6.66 17.10 23.85
N ARG A 344 -7.70 17.93 24.01
CA ARG A 344 -7.57 19.23 24.68
C ARG A 344 -7.35 19.04 26.17
N ALA A 345 -8.08 18.12 26.79
CA ALA A 345 -7.90 17.80 28.21
C ALA A 345 -6.48 17.25 28.48
N PHE A 346 -5.92 16.46 27.57
CA PHE A 346 -4.53 16.01 27.64
C PHE A 346 -3.53 17.17 27.56
N ILE A 347 -3.74 18.11 26.63
CA ILE A 347 -2.89 19.31 26.50
C ILE A 347 -3.00 20.20 27.74
N GLN A 348 -4.21 20.49 28.21
CA GLN A 348 -4.48 21.37 29.34
C GLN A 348 -4.17 20.74 30.71
N GLY A 349 -4.01 19.41 30.76
CA GLY A 349 -3.66 18.65 31.96
C GLY A 349 -2.20 18.18 31.91
N PRO A 350 -1.92 16.91 31.59
CA PRO A 350 -0.57 16.33 31.58
C PRO A 350 0.49 17.17 30.87
N VAL A 351 0.22 17.71 29.67
CA VAL A 351 1.22 18.53 28.95
C VAL A 351 1.47 19.83 29.71
N LYS A 352 0.43 20.56 30.11
CA LYS A 352 0.53 21.80 30.90
C LYS A 352 1.32 21.62 32.20
N GLN A 353 1.16 20.47 32.87
CA GLN A 353 1.82 20.19 34.14
C GLN A 353 3.31 19.93 33.98
N GLU A 354 3.72 19.21 32.93
CA GLU A 354 5.13 18.85 32.72
C GLU A 354 5.92 19.95 31.99
N LEU A 355 5.28 20.68 31.08
CA LEU A 355 5.95 21.61 30.16
C LEU A 355 6.78 22.71 30.85
N PRO A 356 6.36 23.37 31.94
CA PRO A 356 7.15 24.43 32.59
C PRO A 356 8.55 23.98 33.05
N ALA A 357 8.66 22.74 33.54
CA ALA A 357 9.94 22.17 33.93
C ALA A 357 10.81 21.83 32.72
N LEU A 358 10.18 21.35 31.64
CA LEU A 358 10.87 20.98 30.40
C LEU A 358 11.44 22.17 29.64
N LEU A 359 10.74 23.32 29.66
CA LEU A 359 11.22 24.56 29.05
C LEU A 359 12.53 25.08 29.68
N LYS A 360 12.77 24.78 30.97
CA LYS A 360 14.02 25.13 31.67
C LYS A 360 15.15 24.13 31.40
N GLY A 361 14.83 23.00 30.76
CA GLY A 361 15.77 21.94 30.42
C GLY A 361 16.43 22.14 29.06
N LYS A 362 17.26 21.17 28.67
CA LYS A 362 17.94 21.13 27.36
C LYS A 362 17.51 19.94 26.48
N VAL A 363 16.57 19.13 26.96
CA VAL A 363 16.06 17.96 26.23
C VAL A 363 14.99 18.41 25.24
N GLY A 364 15.01 17.88 24.02
CA GLY A 364 14.02 18.27 23.01
C GLY A 364 12.61 17.88 23.46
N VAL A 365 11.64 18.75 23.19
CA VAL A 365 10.21 18.46 23.44
C VAL A 365 9.50 18.38 22.10
N HIS A 366 8.83 17.27 21.86
CA HIS A 366 8.04 17.02 20.66
C HIS A 366 6.59 16.81 21.01
N VAL A 367 5.69 17.41 20.24
CA VAL A 367 4.25 17.17 20.32
C VAL A 367 3.79 16.61 18.97
N VAL A 368 3.23 15.40 18.97
CA VAL A 368 2.73 14.73 17.76
C VAL A 368 1.21 14.72 17.81
N MET A 369 0.57 15.20 16.74
CA MET A 369 -0.88 15.34 16.64
C MET A 369 -1.40 14.66 15.36
N ASN A 370 -1.41 13.33 15.34
CA ASN A 370 -1.80 12.54 14.17
C ASN A 370 -3.31 12.26 14.09
N LEU A 371 -4.11 13.33 13.98
CA LEU A 371 -5.56 13.24 13.78
C LEU A 371 -5.99 14.09 12.58
N PRO A 372 -5.65 13.73 11.32
CA PRO A 372 -5.57 14.71 10.23
C PRO A 372 -6.88 15.42 9.84
N ALA A 373 -8.03 14.87 10.17
CA ALA A 373 -9.30 15.56 9.92
C ALA A 373 -9.56 16.73 10.89
N LEU A 374 -8.96 16.70 12.10
CA LEU A 374 -9.28 17.60 13.21
C LEU A 374 -8.06 18.20 13.92
N ALA A 375 -6.84 17.67 13.75
CA ALA A 375 -5.70 18.02 14.62
C ALA A 375 -5.38 19.53 14.64
N LEU A 376 -5.56 20.24 13.52
CA LEU A 376 -5.38 21.70 13.50
C LEU A 376 -6.30 22.39 14.50
N GLU A 377 -7.54 21.93 14.64
CA GLU A 377 -8.52 22.54 15.54
C GLU A 377 -8.04 22.51 16.99
N PHE A 378 -7.26 21.49 17.39
CA PHE A 378 -6.72 21.33 18.75
C PHE A 378 -5.50 22.23 19.02
N LEU A 379 -5.03 23.02 18.04
CA LEU A 379 -3.95 23.98 18.26
C LEU A 379 -4.38 25.14 19.18
N ASP A 380 -5.69 25.38 19.27
CA ASP A 380 -6.30 26.35 20.19
C ASP A 380 -5.95 26.06 21.66
N ALA A 381 -5.79 24.79 22.02
CA ALA A 381 -5.50 24.34 23.37
C ALA A 381 -4.13 24.78 23.89
N PHE A 382 -3.23 25.23 23.02
CA PHE A 382 -1.93 25.79 23.41
C PHE A 382 -1.99 27.28 23.78
N ARG A 383 -3.06 28.00 23.42
CA ARG A 383 -3.21 29.43 23.69
C ARG A 383 -3.28 29.69 25.18
N GLY A 384 -2.37 30.51 25.67
CA GLY A 384 -2.23 30.83 27.10
C GLY A 384 -2.02 29.60 27.96
N LEU A 385 -1.51 28.48 27.43
CA LEU A 385 -1.34 27.24 28.18
C LEU A 385 -0.55 27.47 29.48
N LEU A 386 0.45 28.36 29.41
CA LEU A 386 1.38 28.72 30.47
C LEU A 386 1.26 30.19 30.92
N TYR A 387 0.09 30.83 30.77
CA TYR A 387 -0.10 32.25 31.09
C TYR A 387 0.26 32.68 32.54
N LYS A 388 0.28 31.72 33.48
CA LYS A 388 0.68 31.95 34.88
C LYS A 388 2.16 31.73 35.15
N GLU A 389 2.88 31.15 34.19
CA GLU A 389 4.31 30.89 34.30
C GLU A 389 5.11 32.07 33.74
N PRO A 390 6.34 32.32 34.23
CA PRO A 390 7.20 33.33 33.66
C PRO A 390 7.51 32.99 32.18
N PRO A 391 7.46 33.96 31.25
CA PRO A 391 7.79 33.72 29.85
C PRO A 391 9.18 33.11 29.69
N CYS A 392 9.27 32.08 28.84
CA CYS A 392 10.52 31.42 28.48
C CYS A 392 10.63 31.34 26.95
N GLU A 393 11.82 31.61 26.42
CA GLU A 393 12.10 31.51 24.98
C GLU A 393 12.94 30.28 24.64
N GLU A 394 13.49 29.62 25.66
CA GLU A 394 14.37 28.48 25.50
C GLU A 394 13.56 27.18 25.41
N ASN A 395 14.05 26.24 24.60
CA ASN A 395 13.55 24.87 24.49
C ASN A 395 12.05 24.73 24.19
N LEU A 396 11.50 25.64 23.37
CA LEU A 396 10.09 25.60 22.97
C LEU A 396 9.73 24.28 22.23
N PRO A 397 8.55 23.69 22.49
CA PRO A 397 8.16 22.41 21.88
C PRO A 397 8.06 22.48 20.37
N THR A 398 8.58 21.45 19.69
CA THR A 398 8.32 21.23 18.27
C THR A 398 7.01 20.47 18.09
N VAL A 399 6.02 21.09 17.46
CA VAL A 399 4.74 20.45 17.10
C VAL A 399 4.84 19.82 15.71
N HIS A 400 4.33 18.61 15.56
CA HIS A 400 4.11 17.90 14.30
C HIS A 400 2.60 17.69 14.14
N CYS A 401 1.93 18.59 13.42
CA CYS A 401 0.47 18.60 13.31
C CYS A 401 0.03 18.12 11.93
N TYR A 402 -0.72 17.01 11.90
CA TYR A 402 -1.16 16.42 10.63
C TYR A 402 -2.50 16.98 10.19
N CYS A 403 -2.69 17.14 8.89
CA CYS A 403 -3.98 17.56 8.36
C CYS A 403 -4.24 17.05 6.94
N PHE A 404 -5.50 17.06 6.53
CA PHE A 404 -5.85 16.90 5.11
C PHE A 404 -6.01 18.26 4.44
N SER A 405 -5.61 18.35 3.17
CA SER A 405 -5.92 19.48 2.27
C SER A 405 -6.59 18.95 1.00
N LYS A 406 -7.53 19.73 0.46
CA LYS A 406 -8.14 19.52 -0.87
C LYS A 406 -7.90 20.71 -1.80
N ASP A 407 -7.03 21.63 -1.39
CA ASP A 407 -6.73 22.85 -2.11
C ASP A 407 -5.68 22.59 -3.20
N ASP A 408 -5.68 23.38 -4.27
CA ASP A 408 -4.66 23.31 -5.33
C ASP A 408 -3.27 23.73 -4.83
N SER A 409 -3.20 24.49 -3.73
CA SER A 409 -1.99 24.92 -3.04
C SER A 409 -1.96 24.39 -1.60
N PRO A 410 -1.81 23.07 -1.41
CA PRO A 410 -2.01 22.43 -0.11
C PRO A 410 -1.10 22.97 0.98
N ASP A 411 0.16 23.28 0.67
CA ASP A 411 1.11 23.89 1.62
C ASP A 411 0.61 25.23 2.18
N THR A 412 0.05 26.09 1.33
CA THR A 412 -0.46 27.39 1.76
C THR A 412 -1.75 27.26 2.58
N ASP A 413 -2.66 26.38 2.16
CA ASP A 413 -3.92 26.10 2.86
C ASP A 413 -3.66 25.60 4.29
N VAL A 414 -2.81 24.59 4.46
CA VAL A 414 -2.59 23.98 5.78
C VAL A 414 -1.93 24.94 6.75
N VAL A 415 -1.03 25.81 6.27
CA VAL A 415 -0.41 26.86 7.09
C VAL A 415 -1.45 27.88 7.53
N LYS A 416 -2.28 28.39 6.61
CA LYS A 416 -3.34 29.35 6.95
C LYS A 416 -4.30 28.81 8.00
N ARG A 417 -4.75 27.56 7.86
CA ARG A 417 -5.65 26.92 8.84
C ARG A 417 -4.96 26.65 10.17
N ALA A 418 -3.69 26.26 10.16
CA ALA A 418 -2.90 26.10 11.38
C ALA A 418 -2.71 27.45 12.09
N SER A 419 -2.32 28.50 11.36
CA SER A 419 -2.19 29.88 11.87
C SER A 419 -3.48 30.36 12.53
N TYR A 420 -4.62 30.17 11.85
CA TYR A 420 -5.93 30.55 12.35
C TYR A 420 -6.27 29.83 13.66
N SER A 421 -6.14 28.50 13.69
CA SER A 421 -6.49 27.73 14.90
C SER A 421 -5.50 27.94 16.05
N LEU A 422 -4.23 28.21 15.75
CA LEU A 422 -3.24 28.57 16.75
C LEU A 422 -3.44 30.00 17.26
N GLY A 423 -4.04 30.89 16.45
CA GLY A 423 -4.18 32.32 16.75
C GLY A 423 -2.87 33.09 16.56
N PHE A 424 -1.97 32.58 15.73
CA PHE A 424 -0.65 33.15 15.50
C PHE A 424 -0.14 32.82 14.09
N PRO A 425 0.42 33.80 13.35
CA PRO A 425 0.91 33.57 11.99
C PRO A 425 2.11 32.62 11.95
N LEU A 426 1.97 31.50 11.25
CA LEU A 426 3.02 30.49 11.04
C LEU A 426 3.76 30.66 9.71
N GLU A 427 3.36 31.61 8.86
CA GLU A 427 4.02 31.91 7.60
C GLU A 427 5.51 32.16 7.84
N SER A 428 6.39 31.49 7.08
CA SER A 428 7.85 31.48 7.25
C SER A 428 8.41 30.93 8.59
N ARG A 429 7.55 30.48 9.51
CA ARG A 429 7.92 29.93 10.84
C ARG A 429 7.65 28.43 10.97
N CYS A 430 7.19 27.80 9.90
CA CYS A 430 6.91 26.37 9.85
C CYS A 430 7.53 25.71 8.61
N SER A 431 7.71 24.40 8.67
CA SER A 431 7.94 23.55 7.52
C SER A 431 6.71 22.70 7.25
N VAL A 432 6.31 22.58 5.98
CA VAL A 432 5.23 21.67 5.56
C VAL A 432 5.84 20.46 4.89
N HIS A 433 5.32 19.28 5.19
CA HIS A 433 5.72 18.03 4.57
C HIS A 433 4.51 17.32 3.96
N PHE A 434 4.60 16.96 2.68
CA PHE A 434 3.66 16.06 2.04
C PHE A 434 3.87 14.64 2.55
N VAL A 435 2.83 14.05 3.16
CA VAL A 435 2.88 12.70 3.73
C VAL A 435 2.47 11.67 2.68
N ARG A 436 1.29 11.86 2.08
CA ARG A 436 0.75 10.97 1.03
C ARG A 436 -0.49 11.57 0.36
N ASN A 437 -0.78 11.07 -0.83
CA ASN A 437 -2.11 11.23 -1.42
C ASN A 437 -3.11 10.27 -0.75
N VAL A 438 -4.27 10.81 -0.36
CA VAL A 438 -5.33 10.08 0.37
C VAL A 438 -6.42 9.62 -0.57
N ALA A 439 -6.83 10.51 -1.48
CA ALA A 439 -7.83 10.32 -2.52
C ALA A 439 -7.56 11.36 -3.63
N PRO A 440 -8.25 11.28 -4.80
CA PRO A 440 -8.20 12.35 -5.78
C PRO A 440 -8.46 13.71 -5.13
N ASN A 441 -7.57 14.68 -5.38
CA ASN A 441 -7.61 16.04 -4.82
C ASN A 441 -7.69 16.07 -3.29
N LYS A 442 -7.07 15.10 -2.60
CA LYS A 442 -6.98 15.09 -1.15
C LYS A 442 -5.63 14.58 -0.69
N ASP A 443 -4.82 15.48 -0.16
CA ASP A 443 -3.49 15.19 0.35
C ASP A 443 -3.45 15.21 1.87
N MET A 444 -2.57 14.39 2.44
CA MET A 444 -2.23 14.44 3.86
C MET A 444 -0.90 15.18 4.01
N MET A 445 -0.90 16.21 4.84
CA MET A 445 0.24 17.08 5.10
C MET A 445 0.60 17.04 6.59
N CYS A 446 1.85 17.34 6.91
CA CYS A 446 2.33 17.59 8.27
C CYS A 446 2.90 19.01 8.35
N VAL A 447 2.28 19.86 9.17
CA VAL A 447 2.79 21.19 9.50
C VAL A 447 3.65 21.05 10.76
N ARG A 448 4.94 21.33 10.63
CA ARG A 448 5.90 21.29 11.72
C ARG A 448 6.40 22.68 12.07
N PHE A 449 6.34 23.05 13.34
CA PHE A 449 6.77 24.37 13.83
C PHE A 449 7.22 24.29 15.29
N SER A 450 8.01 25.27 15.72
CA SER A 450 8.27 25.49 17.15
C SER A 450 7.11 26.29 17.73
N LEU A 451 6.54 25.84 18.85
CA LEU A 451 5.38 26.47 19.47
C LEU A 451 5.75 27.89 19.94
N PRO A 452 5.13 28.96 19.42
CA PRO A 452 5.54 30.33 19.74
C PRO A 452 5.34 30.65 21.23
N LYS A 453 6.29 31.35 21.85
CA LYS A 453 6.17 31.84 23.23
C LYS A 453 4.95 32.75 23.38
N GLU A 454 4.64 33.54 22.35
CA GLU A 454 3.50 34.46 22.32
C GLU A 454 2.18 33.71 22.43
N VAL A 455 2.12 32.47 21.92
CA VAL A 455 0.94 31.60 22.06
C VAL A 455 0.90 31.01 23.47
N LEU A 456 2.00 30.42 23.94
CA LEU A 456 2.06 29.72 25.22
C LEU A 456 1.77 30.62 26.42
N PHE A 457 2.30 31.83 26.42
CA PHE A 457 2.28 32.75 27.56
C PHE A 457 1.26 33.89 27.40
N SER A 458 0.39 33.84 26.37
CA SER A 458 -0.67 34.85 26.20
C SER A 458 -1.59 34.90 27.43
N SER A 459 -1.85 36.12 27.91
CA SER A 459 -2.78 36.40 29.01
C SER A 459 -4.25 36.45 28.59
N ASP A 460 -4.53 36.46 27.29
CA ASP A 460 -5.88 36.61 26.74
C ASP A 460 -6.24 35.39 25.86
N PRO A 461 -6.78 34.31 26.45
CA PRO A 461 -7.11 33.09 25.72
C PRO A 461 -8.39 33.19 24.86
N GLU A 462 -9.19 34.26 25.00
CA GLU A 462 -10.55 34.36 24.43
C GLU A 462 -10.68 35.22 23.16
N GLN A 463 -9.64 35.94 22.70
CA GLN A 463 -9.73 36.84 21.53
C GLN A 463 -9.75 36.17 20.14
N ALA A 464 -10.12 34.89 20.03
CA ALA A 464 -10.28 34.24 18.74
C ALA A 464 -11.73 33.80 18.55
N GLU A 465 -12.39 34.36 17.54
CA GLU A 465 -13.73 33.94 17.14
C GLU A 465 -13.81 32.40 17.03
N PRO A 466 -14.91 31.78 17.51
CA PRO A 466 -15.09 30.35 17.39
C PRO A 466 -15.04 29.95 15.90
N PRO A 467 -14.46 28.79 15.57
CA PRO A 467 -14.38 28.35 14.18
C PRO A 467 -15.80 28.30 13.59
N PRO A 468 -16.00 28.75 12.33
CA PRO A 468 -17.29 28.58 11.68
C PRO A 468 -17.64 27.10 11.71
N LYS A 469 -18.81 26.76 12.28
CA LYS A 469 -19.34 25.39 12.26
C LYS A 469 -19.27 24.91 10.82
N ARG A 470 -18.46 23.89 10.54
CA ARG A 470 -18.52 23.18 9.25
C ARG A 470 -19.98 22.79 9.04
N GLN A 471 -20.58 23.27 7.97
CA GLN A 471 -21.74 22.61 7.39
C GLN A 471 -21.33 21.15 7.22
N LYS A 472 -22.12 20.24 7.80
CA LYS A 472 -22.05 18.82 7.50
C LYS A 472 -21.97 18.73 5.97
N CYS A 473 -20.87 18.25 5.41
CA CYS A 473 -20.91 17.76 4.04
C CYS A 473 -21.87 16.57 4.09
N GLU A 474 -23.13 16.80 3.74
CA GLU A 474 -24.02 15.73 3.34
C GLU A 474 -23.28 14.96 2.24
N GLU A 475 -23.06 13.68 2.49
CA GLU A 475 -22.73 12.76 1.42
C GLU A 475 -23.84 12.91 0.39
N ALA A 476 -23.49 13.41 -0.79
CA ALA A 476 -24.37 13.38 -1.94
C ALA A 476 -24.78 11.92 -2.13
N THR A 477 -26.04 11.64 -1.79
CA THR A 477 -26.72 10.43 -2.21
C THR A 477 -26.96 10.62 -3.70
N ASP A 478 -26.07 10.04 -4.52
CA ASP A 478 -26.35 9.91 -5.95
C ASP A 478 -27.49 8.91 -6.11
N SER A 479 -28.73 9.44 -6.09
CA SER A 479 -29.90 8.79 -6.62
C SER A 479 -30.11 9.27 -8.07
N ALA A 480 -29.63 8.47 -9.03
CA ALA A 480 -30.20 8.31 -10.36
C ALA A 480 -29.63 7.04 -11.02
#